data_AF-A0A819T0D5-F1
#
_entry.id   AF-A0A819T0D5-F1
#
_cell.length_a   1.000
_cell.length_b   1.000
_cell.length_c   1.000
_cell.angle_alpha   90.00
_cell.angle_beta   90.00
_cell.angle_gamma   90.00
#
_symmetry.space_group_name_H-M   'P 1'
#
loop_
_entity.id
_entity.type
_entity.pdbx_description
1 polymer ?
#
loop_
_entity_poly.entity_id
_entity_poly.type
_entity_poly.pdbx_seq_one_letter_code
_entity_poly.pdbx_strand_id
1 'polypeptide(L)'
;MWLSSKGFKTLLAEPESQSIIFSLVNFLVLIYVLFFLLTWPYTLFALIAHVAVFTVVIKRLSAGRLYTPKKNLKNQTVVITGAATGIGRVTVVELAKLEALVIVGIRGQERAEGVAQELSNESHGNVIGHHLDLSDLSSINAFAKKIDKVDIL
;
A
#
# COMPACT_ATOMS: atom_id res chain seq x y z
N MET A 1 26.92 4.95 66.65
CA MET A 1 28.38 4.77 66.47
C MET A 1 28.68 5.07 65.00
N TRP A 2 29.07 6.31 64.70
CA TRP A 2 29.25 6.79 63.32
C TRP A 2 30.75 6.87 63.05
N LEU A 3 31.25 6.10 62.09
CA LEU A 3 32.67 6.13 61.73
C LEU A 3 33.01 7.49 61.12
N SER A 4 34.03 8.17 61.66
CA SER A 4 34.58 9.40 61.07
C SER A 4 34.95 9.19 59.59
N SER A 5 34.75 10.19 58.73
CA SER A 5 35.09 10.15 57.30
C SER A 5 36.52 9.65 57.02
N LYS A 6 37.48 9.96 57.92
CA LYS A 6 38.85 9.42 57.85
C LYS A 6 38.89 7.92 58.12
N GLY A 7 38.17 7.44 59.14
CA GLY A 7 38.06 6.03 59.51
C GLY A 7 37.43 5.17 58.41
N PHE A 8 36.40 5.68 57.73
CA PHE A 8 35.78 4.99 56.59
C PHE A 8 36.74 4.86 55.39
N LYS A 9 37.51 5.91 55.08
CA LYS A 9 38.51 5.86 54.01
C LYS A 9 39.65 4.88 54.31
N THR A 10 40.12 4.79 55.56
CA THR A 10 41.12 3.80 55.97
C THR A 10 40.57 2.37 55.88
N LEU A 11 39.33 2.13 56.31
CA LEU A 11 38.68 0.82 56.20
C LEU A 11 38.48 0.37 54.75
N LEU A 12 38.12 1.29 53.85
CA LEU A 12 38.05 0.98 52.42
C LEU A 12 39.43 0.72 51.80
N ALA A 13 40.50 1.31 52.32
CA ALA A 13 41.87 1.11 51.81
C ALA A 13 42.51 -0.20 52.32
N GLU A 14 41.90 -0.89 53.28
CA GLU A 14 42.36 -2.20 53.73
C GLU A 14 42.22 -3.24 52.59
N PRO A 15 43.24 -4.10 52.40
CA PRO A 15 43.27 -5.05 51.29
C PRO A 15 42.12 -6.07 51.33
N GLU A 16 41.63 -6.42 52.53
CA GLU A 16 40.49 -7.31 52.70
C GLU A 16 39.18 -6.66 52.21
N SER A 17 38.93 -5.40 52.59
CA SER A 17 37.78 -4.63 52.13
C SER A 17 37.76 -4.45 50.61
N GLN A 18 38.92 -4.19 49.99
CA GLN A 18 39.06 -4.09 48.53
C GLN A 18 38.71 -5.41 47.84
N SER A 19 39.14 -6.55 48.40
CA SER A 19 38.81 -7.88 47.87
C SER A 19 37.30 -8.17 47.94
N ILE A 20 36.65 -7.83 49.06
CA ILE A 20 35.20 -8.00 49.25
C ILE A 20 34.43 -7.14 48.25
N ILE A 21 34.80 -5.88 48.09
CA ILE A 21 34.16 -4.97 47.14
C ILE A 21 34.31 -5.49 45.71
N PHE A 22 35.52 -5.91 45.33
CA PHE A 22 35.77 -6.47 44.00
C PHE A 22 34.92 -7.72 43.72
N SER A 23 34.85 -8.65 44.68
CA SER A 23 34.03 -9.86 44.57
C SER A 23 32.54 -9.53 44.45
N LEU A 24 32.04 -8.59 45.28
CA LEU A 24 30.65 -8.15 45.26
C LEU A 24 30.30 -7.47 43.92
N VAL A 25 31.15 -6.58 43.43
CA VAL A 25 30.96 -5.92 42.14
C VAL A 25 30.93 -6.95 41.01
N ASN A 26 31.88 -7.90 41.00
CA ASN A 26 31.91 -8.95 39.99
C ASN A 26 30.66 -9.86 40.04
N PHE A 27 30.17 -10.14 41.25
CA PHE A 27 28.93 -10.90 41.44
C PHE A 27 27.70 -10.14 40.91
N LEU A 28 27.61 -8.83 41.16
CA LEU A 28 26.53 -7.99 40.62
C LEU A 28 26.60 -7.89 39.09
N VAL A 29 27.80 -7.75 38.53
CA VAL A 29 28.03 -7.78 37.08
C VAL A 29 27.58 -9.12 36.51
N LEU A 30 27.90 -10.24 37.16
CA LEU A 30 27.47 -11.57 36.72
C LEU A 30 25.94 -11.69 36.70
N ILE A 31 25.25 -11.22 37.75
CA ILE A 31 23.78 -11.20 37.79
C ILE A 31 23.22 -10.38 36.63
N TYR A 32 23.79 -9.20 36.38
CA TYR A 32 23.35 -8.34 35.29
C TYR A 32 23.56 -8.99 33.92
N VAL A 33 24.72 -9.64 33.70
CA VAL A 33 25.02 -10.37 32.46
C VAL A 33 24.06 -11.55 32.27
N LEU A 34 23.77 -12.32 33.32
CA LEU A 34 22.82 -13.42 33.25
C LEU A 34 21.40 -12.93 32.96
N PHE A 35 20.97 -11.85 33.60
CA PHE A 35 19.68 -11.22 33.33
C PHE A 35 19.61 -10.72 31.88
N PHE A 36 20.65 -10.03 31.40
CA PHE A 36 20.73 -9.55 30.03
C PHE A 36 20.68 -10.70 29.00
N LEU A 37 21.47 -11.76 29.21
CA LEU A 37 21.48 -12.94 28.34
C LEU A 37 20.14 -13.65 28.33
N LEU A 38 19.42 -13.65 29.46
CA LEU A 38 18.09 -14.22 29.56
C LEU A 38 17.06 -13.36 28.81
N THR A 39 17.06 -12.04 28.99
CA THR A 39 15.99 -11.15 28.47
C THR A 39 16.22 -10.67 27.04
N TRP A 40 17.48 -10.53 26.61
CA TRP A 40 17.83 -9.96 25.29
C TRP A 40 17.19 -10.73 24.11
N PRO A 41 17.24 -12.09 24.06
CA PRO A 41 16.61 -12.84 22.98
C PRO A 41 15.09 -12.61 22.90
N TYR A 42 14.41 -12.48 24.05
CA TYR A 42 12.97 -12.19 24.08
C TYR A 42 12.65 -10.81 23.52
N THR A 43 13.45 -9.79 23.85
CA THR A 43 13.24 -8.44 23.30
C THR A 43 13.45 -8.40 21.79
N LEU A 44 14.46 -9.10 21.27
CA LEU A 44 14.73 -9.21 19.84
C LEU A 44 13.59 -9.92 19.11
N PHE A 45 13.13 -11.06 19.65
CA PHE A 45 12.01 -11.80 19.07
C PHE A 45 10.72 -11.00 19.08
N ALA A 46 10.43 -10.30 20.18
CA ALA A 46 9.26 -9.43 20.29
C ALA A 46 9.29 -8.29 19.27
N LEU A 47 10.44 -7.66 19.03
CA LEU A 47 10.59 -6.61 18.02
C LEU A 47 10.33 -7.16 16.61
N ILE A 48 10.91 -8.32 16.28
CA ILE A 48 10.70 -8.97 14.98
C ILE A 48 9.21 -9.31 14.79
N ALA A 49 8.55 -9.85 15.82
CA ALA A 49 7.13 -10.15 15.78
C ALA A 49 6.28 -8.89 15.54
N HIS A 50 6.57 -7.78 16.24
CA HIS A 50 5.85 -6.50 16.02
C HIS A 50 6.03 -5.99 14.59
N VAL A 51 7.25 -6.01 14.06
CA VAL A 51 7.53 -5.59 12.67
C VAL A 51 6.81 -6.50 11.66
N ALA A 52 6.83 -7.81 11.87
CA ALA A 52 6.13 -8.77 11.02
C ALA A 52 4.61 -8.54 11.04
N VAL A 53 4.01 -8.40 12.21
CA VAL A 53 2.57 -8.10 12.34
C VAL A 53 2.24 -6.76 11.70
N PHE A 54 3.01 -5.71 11.98
CA PHE A 54 2.80 -4.38 11.43
C PHE A 54 2.84 -4.39 9.89
N THR A 55 3.84 -5.05 9.30
CA THR A 55 3.96 -5.15 7.84
C THR A 55 2.83 -5.96 7.21
N VAL A 56 2.39 -7.06 7.85
CA VAL A 56 1.24 -7.85 7.38
C VAL A 56 -0.06 -7.04 7.45
N VAL A 57 -0.29 -6.32 8.56
CA VAL A 57 -1.49 -5.50 8.74
C VAL A 57 -1.53 -4.38 7.71
N ILE A 58 -0.43 -3.63 7.55
CA ILE A 58 -0.37 -2.55 6.54
C ILE A 58 -0.60 -3.10 5.14
N LYS A 59 0.05 -4.21 4.75
CA LYS A 59 -0.19 -4.81 3.43
C LYS A 59 -1.65 -5.22 3.24
N ARG A 60 -2.29 -5.80 4.26
CA ARG A 60 -3.71 -6.20 4.18
C ARG A 60 -4.66 -5.01 4.10
N LEU A 61 -4.36 -3.91 4.80
CA LEU A 61 -5.17 -2.69 4.73
C LEU A 61 -4.97 -1.96 3.40
N SER A 62 -3.74 -1.91 2.89
CA SER A 62 -3.40 -1.21 1.65
C SER A 62 -3.76 -1.98 0.38
N ALA A 63 -3.89 -3.31 0.43
CA ALA A 63 -4.20 -4.12 -0.75
C ALA A 63 -5.59 -3.85 -1.37
N GLY A 64 -6.46 -3.09 -0.68
CA GLY A 64 -7.83 -2.87 -1.11
C GLY A 64 -8.65 -4.17 -1.10
N ARG A 65 -9.96 -4.04 -1.15
CA ARG A 65 -10.84 -5.21 -1.34
C ARG A 65 -10.92 -5.48 -2.83
N LEU A 66 -10.69 -6.72 -3.26
CA LEU A 66 -10.93 -7.12 -4.65
C LEU A 66 -12.42 -6.87 -4.96
N TYR A 67 -12.69 -5.92 -5.86
CA TYR A 67 -14.04 -5.64 -6.31
C TYR A 67 -14.43 -6.70 -7.33
N THR A 68 -15.37 -7.57 -6.97
CA THR A 68 -15.99 -8.50 -7.90
C THR A 68 -17.32 -7.91 -8.37
N PRO A 69 -17.43 -7.48 -9.63
CA PRO A 69 -18.69 -6.96 -10.14
C PRO A 69 -19.77 -8.05 -10.10
N LYS A 70 -20.86 -7.79 -9.36
CA LYS A 70 -22.01 -8.71 -9.25
C LYS A 70 -23.06 -8.51 -10.36
N LYS A 71 -22.96 -7.43 -11.14
CA LYS A 71 -23.98 -7.01 -12.10
C LYS A 71 -23.42 -7.09 -13.53
N ASN A 72 -24.12 -7.80 -14.39
CA ASN A 72 -23.92 -7.75 -15.84
C ASN A 72 -24.51 -6.42 -16.37
N LEU A 73 -23.79 -5.74 -17.26
CA LEU A 73 -24.10 -4.44 -17.84
C LEU A 73 -24.60 -4.54 -19.29
N LYS A 74 -25.07 -5.71 -19.71
CA LYS A 74 -25.72 -5.93 -21.01
C LYS A 74 -26.78 -4.86 -21.28
N ASN A 75 -26.78 -4.34 -22.51
CA ASN A 75 -27.65 -3.26 -23.00
C ASN A 75 -27.43 -1.89 -22.33
N GLN A 76 -26.39 -1.72 -21.51
CA GLN A 76 -25.99 -0.42 -20.98
C GLN A 76 -24.92 0.18 -21.90
N THR A 77 -25.07 1.47 -22.19
CA THR A 77 -24.07 2.25 -22.92
C THR A 77 -23.25 3.09 -21.96
N VAL A 78 -21.94 2.85 -21.93
CA VAL A 78 -20.98 3.55 -21.08
C VAL A 78 -20.13 4.44 -21.95
N VAL A 79 -19.96 5.70 -21.60
CA VAL A 79 -19.01 6.61 -22.24
C VAL A 79 -17.82 6.80 -21.33
N ILE A 80 -16.59 6.62 -21.83
CA ILE A 80 -15.37 6.87 -21.08
C ILE A 80 -14.49 7.86 -21.84
N THR A 81 -14.10 8.93 -21.16
CA THR A 81 -13.08 9.87 -21.64
C THR A 81 -11.71 9.49 -21.07
N GLY A 82 -10.63 9.76 -21.80
CA GLY A 82 -9.27 9.43 -21.32
C GLY A 82 -8.97 7.93 -21.25
N ALA A 83 -9.66 7.11 -22.05
CA ALA A 83 -9.54 5.65 -22.06
C ALA A 83 -8.27 5.09 -22.72
N ALA A 84 -7.46 5.94 -23.36
CA ALA A 84 -6.29 5.47 -24.11
C ALA A 84 -5.21 4.84 -23.21
N THR A 85 -5.13 5.23 -21.94
CA THR A 85 -4.10 4.78 -21.00
C THR A 85 -4.62 4.78 -19.56
N GLY A 86 -3.80 4.25 -18.64
CA GLY A 86 -4.01 4.36 -17.21
C GLY A 86 -5.33 3.74 -16.72
N ILE A 87 -5.98 4.42 -15.78
CA ILE A 87 -7.20 3.92 -15.11
C ILE A 87 -8.34 3.79 -16.12
N GLY A 88 -8.54 4.76 -17.01
CA GLY A 88 -9.59 4.72 -18.02
C GLY A 88 -9.52 3.47 -18.90
N ARG A 89 -8.31 3.07 -19.32
CA ARG A 89 -8.06 1.86 -20.10
C ARG A 89 -8.53 0.60 -19.36
N VAL A 90 -8.13 0.45 -18.10
CA VAL A 90 -8.52 -0.69 -17.25
C VAL A 90 -10.04 -0.71 -17.05
N THR A 91 -10.65 0.46 -16.82
CA THR A 91 -12.10 0.58 -16.67
C THR A 91 -12.86 0.14 -17.92
N VAL A 92 -12.41 0.52 -19.12
CA VAL A 92 -13.03 0.07 -20.38
C VAL A 92 -13.01 -1.45 -20.47
N VAL A 93 -11.86 -2.07 -20.21
CA VAL A 93 -11.70 -3.52 -20.29
C VAL A 93 -12.64 -4.22 -19.32
N GLU A 94 -12.70 -3.78 -18.06
CA GLU A 94 -13.56 -4.40 -17.06
C GLU A 94 -15.05 -4.19 -17.34
N LEU A 95 -15.47 -3.03 -17.84
CA LEU A 95 -16.88 -2.79 -18.20
C LEU A 95 -17.29 -3.54 -19.47
N ALA A 96 -16.40 -3.64 -20.46
CA ALA A 96 -16.64 -4.39 -21.69
C ALA A 96 -16.77 -5.90 -21.41
N LYS A 97 -15.98 -6.45 -20.46
CA LYS A 97 -16.14 -7.83 -19.95
C LYS A 97 -17.49 -8.07 -19.28
N LEU A 98 -18.14 -7.01 -18.76
CA LEU A 98 -19.49 -7.06 -18.21
C LEU A 98 -20.58 -6.89 -19.28
N GLU A 99 -20.27 -7.08 -20.56
CA GLU A 99 -21.19 -6.97 -21.71
C GLU A 99 -21.76 -5.57 -21.95
N ALA A 100 -21.16 -4.52 -21.38
CA ALA A 100 -21.51 -3.15 -21.72
C ALA A 100 -21.08 -2.79 -23.15
N LEU A 101 -21.82 -1.88 -23.79
CA LEU A 101 -21.31 -1.14 -24.94
C LEU A 101 -20.48 0.03 -24.40
N VAL A 102 -19.17 0.01 -24.61
CA VAL A 102 -18.27 1.06 -24.13
C VAL A 102 -17.83 1.96 -25.28
N ILE A 103 -18.16 3.24 -25.20
CA ILE A 103 -17.78 4.27 -26.17
C ILE A 103 -16.64 5.09 -25.59
N VAL A 104 -15.49 5.10 -26.26
CA VAL A 104 -14.30 5.83 -25.82
C VAL A 104 -14.09 7.11 -26.61
N GLY A 105 -13.93 8.22 -25.90
CA GLY A 105 -13.60 9.53 -26.48
C GLY A 105 -12.09 9.79 -26.44
N ILE A 106 -11.44 9.86 -27.61
CA ILE A 106 -9.99 10.08 -27.74
C ILE A 106 -9.71 11.16 -28.80
N ARG A 107 -8.64 11.94 -28.64
CA ARG A 107 -8.22 12.93 -29.65
C ARG A 107 -7.65 12.23 -30.89
N GLY A 108 -8.13 12.60 -32.07
CA GLY A 108 -7.88 11.94 -33.35
C GLY A 108 -8.79 10.71 -33.59
N GLN A 109 -9.47 10.66 -34.74
CA GLN A 109 -10.40 9.58 -35.09
C GLN A 109 -9.68 8.23 -35.29
N GLU A 110 -8.60 8.21 -36.09
CA GLU A 110 -7.81 7.00 -36.35
C GLU A 110 -7.24 6.40 -35.05
N ARG A 111 -6.74 7.27 -34.16
CA ARG A 111 -6.26 6.85 -32.84
C ARG A 111 -7.38 6.27 -31.98
N ALA A 112 -8.57 6.87 -32.02
CA ALA A 112 -9.71 6.37 -31.26
C ALA A 112 -10.12 4.97 -31.72
N GLU A 113 -10.17 4.74 -33.04
CA GLU A 113 -10.49 3.44 -33.63
C GLU A 113 -9.46 2.38 -33.29
N GLY A 114 -8.16 2.69 -33.43
CA GLY A 114 -7.08 1.75 -33.11
C GLY A 114 -7.10 1.32 -31.63
N VAL A 115 -7.27 2.28 -30.71
CA VAL A 115 -7.38 1.98 -29.28
C VAL A 115 -8.65 1.18 -28.97
N ALA A 116 -9.79 1.53 -29.57
CA ALA A 116 -11.03 0.79 -29.34
C ALA A 116 -10.91 -0.66 -29.83
N GLN A 117 -10.25 -0.90 -30.96
CA GLN A 117 -9.98 -2.24 -31.46
C GLN A 117 -9.07 -3.04 -30.52
N GLU A 118 -8.00 -2.43 -30.01
CA GLU A 118 -7.11 -3.04 -29.02
C GLU A 118 -7.89 -3.45 -27.76
N LEU A 119 -8.71 -2.55 -27.21
CA LEU A 119 -9.47 -2.79 -25.98
C LEU A 119 -10.61 -3.79 -26.18
N SER A 120 -11.25 -3.78 -27.35
CA SER A 120 -12.23 -4.78 -27.76
C SER A 120 -11.59 -6.17 -27.79
N ASN A 121 -10.40 -6.30 -28.39
CA ASN A 121 -9.67 -7.55 -28.44
C ASN A 121 -9.22 -8.04 -27.05
N GLU A 122 -8.75 -7.15 -26.18
CA GLU A 122 -8.30 -7.49 -24.81
C GLU A 122 -9.48 -7.92 -23.91
N SER A 123 -10.62 -7.27 -24.06
CA SER A 123 -11.81 -7.55 -23.23
C SER A 123 -12.72 -8.64 -23.79
N HIS A 124 -12.58 -8.97 -25.07
CA HIS A 124 -13.58 -9.73 -25.85
C HIS A 124 -14.99 -9.12 -25.77
N GLY A 125 -15.08 -7.80 -25.61
CA GLY A 125 -16.32 -7.05 -25.43
C GLY A 125 -16.59 -6.03 -26.54
N ASN A 126 -17.58 -5.17 -26.35
CA ASN A 126 -18.00 -4.19 -27.36
C ASN A 126 -17.45 -2.80 -27.03
N VAL A 127 -16.41 -2.38 -27.77
CA VAL A 127 -15.76 -1.07 -27.60
C VAL A 127 -15.77 -0.29 -28.92
N ILE A 128 -16.24 0.95 -28.88
CA ILE A 128 -16.30 1.86 -30.05
C ILE A 128 -15.49 3.12 -29.77
N GLY A 129 -14.64 3.52 -30.72
CA GLY A 129 -13.82 4.71 -30.62
C GLY A 129 -14.38 5.88 -31.41
N HIS A 130 -14.48 7.05 -30.77
CA HIS A 130 -14.83 8.30 -31.45
C HIS A 130 -13.87 9.42 -31.11
N HIS A 131 -13.65 10.29 -32.08
CA HIS A 131 -12.96 11.54 -31.86
C HIS A 131 -13.69 12.39 -30.82
N LEU A 132 -12.98 12.80 -29.78
CA LEU A 132 -13.43 13.76 -28.77
C LEU A 132 -12.26 14.62 -28.30
N ASP A 133 -12.38 15.92 -28.49
CA ASP A 133 -11.52 16.91 -27.85
C ASP A 133 -12.32 17.71 -26.82
N LEU A 134 -12.02 17.49 -25.55
CA LEU A 134 -12.69 18.16 -24.43
C LEU A 134 -12.34 19.66 -24.33
N SER A 135 -11.34 20.13 -25.07
CA SER A 135 -11.01 21.56 -25.16
C SER A 135 -11.81 22.32 -26.22
N ASP A 136 -12.58 21.61 -27.06
CA ASP A 136 -13.37 22.17 -28.15
C ASP A 136 -14.86 21.80 -27.99
N LEU A 137 -15.70 22.80 -27.71
CA LEU A 137 -17.15 22.62 -27.55
C LEU A 137 -17.83 22.12 -28.83
N SER A 138 -17.28 22.42 -30.01
CA SER A 138 -17.82 21.90 -31.26
C SER A 138 -17.57 20.40 -31.40
N SER A 139 -16.37 19.94 -31.00
CA SER A 139 -16.01 18.53 -30.90
C SER A 139 -16.88 17.78 -29.89
N ILE A 140 -17.10 18.35 -28.70
CA ILE A 140 -18.00 17.78 -27.68
C ILE A 140 -19.42 17.62 -28.22
N ASN A 141 -19.97 18.66 -28.86
CA ASN A 141 -21.31 18.61 -29.44
C ASN A 141 -21.41 17.59 -30.59
N ALA A 142 -20.39 17.49 -31.44
CA ALA A 142 -20.35 16.51 -32.52
C ALA A 142 -20.28 15.07 -31.99
N PHE A 143 -19.51 14.84 -30.93
CA PHE A 143 -19.43 13.55 -30.24
C PHE A 143 -20.77 13.18 -29.59
N ALA A 144 -21.39 14.10 -28.85
CA ALA A 144 -22.67 13.85 -28.19
C ALA A 144 -23.78 13.49 -29.18
N LYS A 145 -23.80 14.11 -30.37
CA LYS A 145 -24.76 13.80 -31.44
C LYS A 145 -24.61 12.39 -32.05
N LYS A 146 -23.47 11.73 -31.87
CA LYS A 146 -23.25 10.35 -32.34
C LYS A 146 -23.77 9.31 -31.36
N ILE A 147 -24.18 9.72 -30.15
CA ILE A 147 -24.50 8.82 -29.06
C ILE A 147 -25.98 8.98 -28.72
N ASP A 148 -26.77 7.95 -29.00
CA ASP A 148 -28.22 7.99 -28.80
C ASP A 148 -28.61 7.98 -27.32
N LYS A 149 -27.88 7.22 -26.50
CA LYS A 149 -28.15 7.03 -25.07
C LYS A 149 -26.85 6.84 -24.30
N VAL A 150 -26.79 7.41 -23.10
CA VAL A 150 -25.72 7.19 -22.13
C VAL A 150 -26.35 6.77 -20.82
N ASP A 151 -25.99 5.57 -20.34
CA ASP A 151 -26.40 5.07 -19.03
C ASP A 151 -25.38 5.43 -17.95
N ILE A 152 -24.10 5.45 -18.31
CA ILE A 152 -22.96 5.68 -17.42
C ILE A 152 -21.94 6.55 -18.16
N LEU A 153 -21.44 7.61 -17.51
CA LEU A 153 -20.45 8.55 -18.03
C LEU A 153 -19.27 8.65 -17.06
#